data_AF-A0A2V7Z5M5-F1
#
_entry.id   AF-A0A2V7Z5M5-F1
#
_cell.length_a   1.000
_cell.length_b   1.000
_cell.length_c   1.000
_cell.angle_alpha   90.00
_cell.angle_beta   90.00
_cell.angle_gamma   90.00
#
_symmetry.space_group_name_H-M   'P 1'
#
loop_
_entity.id
_entity.type
_entity.pdbx_description
1 polymer ?
#
loop_
_entity_poly.entity_id
_entity_poly.type
_entity_poly.pdbx_seq_one_letter_code
_entity_poly.pdbx_strand_id
1 'polypeptide(L)'
;MIATAPGSYQHFLGCPGDWQPDCLRSWLQDPDGDGIYTFSTTSIPAGSYEVKAAINESWDENYGAGGVQNGANIQFTVASDCAETLFTYNAGTHVLTVSAGSGGGAPQPASVTIPGSFQSEVGCSDDWQPNCANTHLAYDSTDGVWQGTFNIPAGSYEYKAALNDSWDVNYGANAQLNGGNISLSLASPTAVKFYYDDSTHWVTSNKSSVIATAPGSYQHFLGCPGDWQPDCLRSWLEDPDGDGIYTFSTHAIPAGNYEVKAAI
;
A
#
# COMPACT_ATOMS: atom_id res chain seq x y z
N MET A 1 -27.59 -17.54 -5.38
CA MET A 1 -26.81 -17.86 -6.61
C MET A 1 -25.35 -17.80 -6.23
N ILE A 2 -24.51 -18.70 -6.73
CA ILE A 2 -23.06 -18.58 -6.58
C ILE A 2 -22.51 -18.05 -7.91
N ALA A 3 -21.85 -16.90 -7.89
CA ALA A 3 -21.22 -16.31 -9.06
C ALA A 3 -19.72 -16.19 -8.82
N THR A 4 -18.90 -16.76 -9.70
CA THR A 4 -17.44 -16.61 -9.67
C THR A 4 -16.97 -15.85 -10.89
N ALA A 5 -15.80 -15.22 -10.79
CA ALA A 5 -15.18 -14.48 -11.89
C ALA A 5 -13.94 -15.22 -12.44
N PRO A 6 -14.07 -16.41 -13.06
CA PRO A 6 -12.93 -17.12 -13.61
C PRO A 6 -12.27 -16.38 -14.78
N GLY A 7 -10.94 -16.43 -14.83
CA GLY A 7 -10.16 -15.67 -15.80
C GLY A 7 -8.67 -16.01 -15.79
N SER A 8 -7.90 -15.33 -16.64
CA SER A 8 -6.45 -15.53 -16.87
C SER A 8 -5.54 -14.94 -15.76
N TYR A 9 -6.09 -14.75 -14.56
CA TYR A 9 -5.45 -14.09 -13.43
C TYR A 9 -5.63 -14.84 -12.10
N GLN A 10 -6.47 -15.88 -12.08
CA GLN A 10 -6.89 -16.55 -10.86
C GLN A 10 -5.74 -17.22 -10.11
N HIS A 11 -4.70 -17.66 -10.81
CA HIS A 11 -3.51 -18.21 -10.15
C HIS A 11 -2.82 -17.18 -9.24
N PHE A 12 -2.87 -15.88 -9.55
CA PHE A 12 -2.36 -14.83 -8.65
C PHE A 12 -3.15 -14.72 -7.35
N LEU A 13 -4.43 -15.08 -7.37
CA LEU A 13 -5.25 -15.14 -6.17
C LEU A 13 -4.90 -16.36 -5.30
N GLY A 14 -4.12 -17.32 -5.81
CA GLY A 14 -3.82 -18.60 -5.16
C GLY A 14 -4.76 -19.73 -5.58
N CYS A 15 -5.43 -19.62 -6.73
CA CYS A 15 -6.11 -20.77 -7.35
C CYS A 15 -5.08 -21.76 -7.93
N PRO A 16 -5.43 -23.06 -8.09
CA PRO A 16 -4.55 -24.06 -8.72
C PRO A 16 -4.17 -23.74 -10.17
N GLY A 17 -4.93 -22.86 -10.82
CA GLY A 17 -4.68 -22.37 -12.17
C GLY A 17 -5.70 -21.31 -12.55
N ASP A 18 -5.67 -20.92 -13.82
CA ASP A 18 -6.61 -19.98 -14.43
C ASP A 18 -7.88 -20.67 -14.93
N TRP A 19 -8.93 -19.89 -15.15
CA TRP A 19 -10.21 -20.35 -15.70
C TRP A 19 -10.89 -21.47 -14.87
N GLN A 20 -10.79 -21.39 -13.55
CA GLN A 20 -11.36 -22.34 -12.59
C GLN A 20 -12.65 -21.77 -11.96
N PRO A 21 -13.85 -22.14 -12.45
CA PRO A 21 -15.11 -21.60 -11.94
C PRO A 21 -15.41 -22.07 -10.51
N ASP A 22 -14.83 -23.18 -10.07
CA ASP A 22 -14.91 -23.78 -8.74
C ASP A 22 -13.90 -23.19 -7.73
N CYS A 23 -12.97 -22.34 -8.19
CA CYS A 23 -12.08 -21.63 -7.28
C CYS A 23 -12.77 -20.38 -6.68
N LEU A 24 -13.31 -20.53 -5.47
CA LEU A 24 -14.02 -19.45 -4.76
C LEU A 24 -13.14 -18.27 -4.31
N ARG A 25 -11.86 -18.21 -4.70
CA ARG A 25 -11.02 -17.03 -4.45
C ARG A 25 -11.44 -15.81 -5.28
N SER A 26 -12.19 -16.01 -6.35
CA SER A 26 -12.87 -14.95 -7.11
C SER A 26 -14.39 -15.01 -6.96
N TRP A 27 -14.89 -15.44 -5.80
CA TRP A 27 -16.33 -15.47 -5.49
C TRP A 27 -16.89 -14.04 -5.37
N LEU A 28 -17.81 -13.71 -6.27
CA LEU A 28 -18.58 -12.48 -6.24
C LEU A 28 -19.72 -12.63 -5.22
N GLN A 29 -19.84 -11.69 -4.30
CA GLN A 29 -20.81 -11.73 -3.19
C GLN A 29 -21.77 -10.55 -3.23
N ASP A 30 -23.01 -10.81 -2.84
CA ASP A 30 -24.10 -9.84 -2.72
C ASP A 30 -24.70 -9.96 -1.30
N PRO A 31 -24.08 -9.34 -0.28
CA PRO A 31 -24.55 -9.47 1.10
C PRO A 31 -25.82 -8.68 1.41
N ASP A 32 -26.12 -7.63 0.64
CA ASP A 32 -27.29 -6.77 0.86
C ASP A 32 -28.53 -7.20 0.05
N GLY A 33 -28.34 -8.10 -0.92
CA GLY A 33 -29.40 -8.76 -1.68
C GLY A 33 -29.99 -7.91 -2.80
N ASP A 34 -29.24 -6.92 -3.29
CA ASP A 34 -29.71 -6.01 -4.35
C ASP A 34 -29.54 -6.59 -5.78
N GLY A 35 -28.89 -7.73 -5.91
CA GLY A 35 -28.62 -8.41 -7.18
C GLY A 35 -27.30 -7.97 -7.84
N ILE A 36 -26.48 -7.17 -7.16
CA ILE A 36 -25.14 -6.75 -7.59
C ILE A 36 -24.09 -7.49 -6.76
N TYR A 37 -23.35 -8.37 -7.43
CA TYR A 37 -22.35 -9.21 -6.81
C TYR A 37 -20.97 -8.58 -7.01
N THR A 38 -20.16 -8.51 -5.96
CA THR A 38 -18.85 -7.84 -5.99
C THR A 38 -17.73 -8.71 -5.44
N PHE A 39 -16.53 -8.49 -5.97
CA PHE A 39 -15.27 -9.03 -5.49
C PHE A 39 -14.16 -8.01 -5.77
N SER A 40 -13.30 -7.71 -4.80
CA SER A 40 -12.13 -6.86 -5.00
C SER A 40 -10.84 -7.53 -4.56
N THR A 41 -9.73 -7.16 -5.20
CA THR A 41 -8.40 -7.68 -4.90
C THR A 41 -7.32 -6.70 -5.37
N THR A 42 -6.17 -6.72 -4.69
CA THR A 42 -4.94 -6.02 -5.10
C THR A 42 -3.86 -6.99 -5.61
N SER A 43 -4.15 -8.29 -5.64
CA SER A 43 -3.16 -9.33 -5.93
C SER A 43 -2.93 -9.56 -7.44
N ILE A 44 -3.67 -8.89 -8.32
CA ILE A 44 -3.51 -9.01 -9.78
C ILE A 44 -2.40 -8.04 -10.21
N PRO A 45 -1.28 -8.51 -10.79
CA PRO A 45 -0.22 -7.63 -11.28
C PRO A 45 -0.66 -6.72 -12.42
N ALA A 46 0.17 -5.74 -12.78
CA ALA A 46 0.00 -4.93 -13.96
C ALA A 46 0.01 -5.82 -15.21
N GLY A 47 -0.96 -5.62 -16.09
CA GLY A 47 -1.08 -6.47 -17.27
C GLY A 47 -2.44 -6.40 -17.93
N SER A 48 -2.57 -7.14 -19.03
CA SER A 48 -3.85 -7.35 -19.72
C SER A 48 -4.34 -8.76 -19.43
N TYR A 49 -5.60 -8.87 -19.04
CA TYR A 49 -6.21 -10.11 -18.58
C TYR A 49 -7.62 -10.28 -19.14
N GLU A 50 -8.12 -11.51 -19.04
CA GLU A 50 -9.45 -11.90 -19.48
C GLU A 50 -10.26 -12.47 -18.31
N VAL A 51 -11.58 -12.27 -18.33
CA VAL A 51 -12.51 -12.80 -17.33
C VAL A 51 -13.88 -13.13 -17.93
N LYS A 52 -14.61 -14.05 -17.29
CA LYS A 52 -16.04 -14.30 -17.49
C LYS A 52 -16.74 -14.44 -16.14
N ALA A 53 -18.06 -14.31 -16.12
CA ALA A 53 -18.87 -14.72 -14.98
C ALA A 53 -19.30 -16.19 -15.18
N ALA A 54 -19.07 -17.04 -14.18
CA ALA A 54 -19.54 -18.42 -14.15
C ALA A 54 -20.50 -18.63 -12.98
N ILE A 55 -21.54 -19.42 -13.20
CA ILE A 55 -22.63 -19.62 -12.23
C ILE A 55 -22.57 -21.04 -11.67
N ASN A 56 -22.76 -21.15 -10.35
CA ASN A 56 -22.78 -22.41 -9.60
C ASN A 56 -21.51 -23.26 -9.81
N GLU A 57 -20.35 -22.63 -9.76
CA GLU A 57 -19.04 -23.30 -9.76
C GLU A 57 -18.79 -24.16 -11.02
N SER A 58 -19.51 -23.86 -12.12
CA SER A 58 -19.47 -24.62 -13.38
C SER A 58 -19.49 -23.69 -14.60
N TRP A 59 -19.06 -24.23 -15.73
CA TRP A 59 -19.19 -23.58 -17.04
C TRP A 59 -20.55 -23.77 -17.71
N ASP A 60 -21.45 -24.58 -17.14
CA ASP A 60 -22.77 -24.87 -17.71
C ASP A 60 -23.59 -23.59 -17.97
N GLU A 61 -23.48 -22.61 -17.07
CA GLU A 61 -24.07 -21.29 -17.20
C GLU A 61 -22.99 -20.22 -16.96
N ASN A 62 -22.69 -19.44 -18.00
CA ASN A 62 -21.64 -18.43 -17.96
C ASN A 62 -21.94 -17.27 -18.91
N TYR A 63 -21.40 -16.11 -18.58
CA TYR A 63 -21.64 -14.86 -19.30
C TYR A 63 -20.33 -14.15 -19.61
N GLY A 64 -20.22 -13.70 -20.86
CA GLY A 64 -19.07 -12.97 -21.39
C GLY A 64 -19.37 -11.50 -21.63
N ALA A 65 -18.63 -10.89 -22.57
CA ALA A 65 -18.76 -9.49 -22.95
C ALA A 65 -20.22 -9.08 -23.22
N GLY A 66 -20.65 -7.99 -22.59
CA GLY A 66 -22.01 -7.47 -22.71
C GLY A 66 -23.09 -8.31 -22.02
N GLY A 67 -22.73 -9.27 -21.17
CA GLY A 67 -23.67 -10.16 -20.50
C GLY A 67 -24.28 -11.23 -21.40
N VAL A 68 -23.59 -11.55 -22.50
CA VAL A 68 -24.04 -12.59 -23.44
C VAL A 68 -23.71 -13.97 -22.87
N GLN A 69 -24.73 -14.83 -22.78
CA GLN A 69 -24.54 -16.23 -22.36
C GLN A 69 -23.61 -16.95 -23.34
N ASN A 70 -22.59 -17.65 -22.84
CA ASN A 70 -21.52 -18.24 -23.65
C ASN A 70 -20.78 -17.23 -24.55
N GLY A 71 -20.87 -15.94 -24.21
CA GLY A 71 -20.22 -14.86 -24.95
C GLY A 71 -18.69 -14.88 -24.87
N ALA A 72 -18.09 -13.98 -25.63
CA ALA A 72 -16.64 -13.76 -25.66
C ALA A 72 -16.08 -13.33 -24.29
N ASN A 73 -14.80 -13.54 -24.06
CA ASN A 73 -14.12 -13.12 -22.83
C ASN A 73 -14.15 -11.59 -22.67
N ILE A 74 -14.20 -11.11 -21.43
CA ILE A 74 -14.13 -9.69 -21.10
C ILE A 74 -12.66 -9.34 -20.88
N GLN A 75 -12.13 -8.41 -21.66
CA GLN A 75 -10.78 -7.89 -21.51
C GLN A 75 -10.75 -6.82 -20.42
N PHE A 76 -9.73 -6.83 -19.57
CA PHE A 76 -9.42 -5.74 -18.66
C PHE A 76 -7.92 -5.53 -18.53
N THR A 77 -7.53 -4.33 -18.11
CA THR A 77 -6.13 -3.97 -17.90
C THR A 77 -5.96 -3.48 -16.47
N VAL A 78 -4.95 -4.02 -15.80
CA VAL A 78 -4.49 -3.53 -14.50
C VAL A 78 -3.33 -2.59 -14.78
N ALA A 79 -3.50 -1.30 -14.45
CA ALA A 79 -2.60 -0.25 -14.89
C ALA A 79 -1.23 -0.27 -14.19
N SER A 80 -1.20 -0.76 -12.95
CA SER A 80 0.00 -0.88 -12.13
C SER A 80 -0.16 -2.03 -11.15
N ASP A 81 0.96 -2.58 -10.67
CA ASP A 81 0.92 -3.58 -9.60
C ASP A 81 0.19 -3.02 -8.35
N CYS A 82 -0.38 -3.91 -7.54
CA CYS A 82 -1.17 -3.58 -6.35
C CYS A 82 -2.44 -2.73 -6.60
N ALA A 83 -2.83 -2.50 -7.85
CA ALA A 83 -4.06 -1.80 -8.15
C ALA A 83 -5.28 -2.57 -7.65
N GLU A 84 -6.11 -1.89 -6.84
CA GLU A 84 -7.39 -2.44 -6.46
C GLU A 84 -8.22 -2.68 -7.73
N THR A 85 -8.52 -3.95 -7.97
CA THR A 85 -9.33 -4.40 -9.08
C THR A 85 -10.65 -4.88 -8.52
N LEU A 86 -11.71 -4.13 -8.81
CA LEU A 86 -13.08 -4.43 -8.43
C LEU A 86 -13.82 -5.07 -9.61
N PHE A 87 -14.41 -6.23 -9.35
CA PHE A 87 -15.29 -6.97 -10.23
C PHE A 87 -16.73 -6.79 -9.75
N THR A 88 -17.61 -6.40 -10.67
CA THR A 88 -19.03 -6.16 -10.37
C THR A 88 -19.90 -6.90 -11.39
N TYR A 89 -20.74 -7.82 -10.92
CA TYR A 89 -21.67 -8.58 -11.73
C TYR A 89 -23.11 -8.21 -11.40
N ASN A 90 -23.87 -7.76 -12.39
CA ASN A 90 -25.30 -7.51 -12.24
C ASN A 90 -26.07 -8.76 -12.65
N ALA A 91 -26.77 -9.40 -11.70
CA ALA A 91 -27.50 -10.64 -11.96
C ALA A 91 -28.71 -10.47 -12.88
N GLY A 92 -29.28 -9.27 -12.97
CA GLY A 92 -30.44 -8.98 -13.82
C GLY A 92 -30.08 -8.75 -15.30
N THR A 93 -28.91 -8.19 -15.57
CA THR A 93 -28.41 -7.95 -16.95
C THR A 93 -27.34 -8.94 -17.38
N HIS A 94 -26.83 -9.74 -16.44
CA HIS A 94 -25.67 -10.63 -16.57
C HIS A 94 -24.37 -9.93 -16.99
N VAL A 95 -24.30 -8.61 -16.89
CA VAL A 95 -23.09 -7.85 -17.23
C VAL A 95 -22.10 -7.94 -16.07
N LEU A 96 -20.89 -8.41 -16.36
CA LEU A 96 -19.72 -8.28 -15.51
C LEU A 96 -18.87 -7.09 -15.99
N THR A 97 -18.54 -6.18 -15.08
CA THR A 97 -17.59 -5.08 -15.31
C THR A 97 -16.40 -5.21 -14.38
N VAL A 98 -15.24 -4.75 -14.85
CA VAL A 98 -14.00 -4.70 -14.06
C VAL A 98 -13.49 -3.27 -14.05
N SER A 99 -13.27 -2.72 -12.86
CA SER A 99 -12.56 -1.46 -12.66
C SER A 99 -11.26 -1.73 -11.93
N ALA A 100 -10.13 -1.59 -12.63
CA ALA A 100 -8.82 -1.56 -12.01
C ALA A 100 -8.46 -0.10 -11.73
N GLY A 101 -8.31 0.26 -10.45
CA GLY A 101 -7.79 1.56 -10.04
C GLY A 101 -6.37 1.79 -10.55
N SER A 102 -5.91 3.03 -10.53
CA SER A 102 -4.47 3.29 -10.54
C SER A 102 -3.97 2.93 -9.14
N GLY A 103 -3.02 2.00 -9.00
CA GLY A 103 -2.57 1.49 -7.70
C GLY A 103 -2.33 2.61 -6.70
N GLY A 104 -3.23 2.71 -5.75
CA GLY A 104 -3.22 3.71 -4.70
C GLY A 104 -3.69 3.02 -3.45
N GLY A 105 -2.79 2.91 -2.47
CA GLY A 105 -3.17 2.53 -1.12
C GLY A 105 -4.21 3.50 -0.54
N ALA A 106 -4.47 3.38 0.76
CA ALA A 106 -5.35 4.32 1.45
C ALA A 106 -5.06 5.78 1.06
N PRO A 107 -6.09 6.63 0.91
CA PRO A 107 -5.92 8.02 0.51
C PRO A 107 -4.91 8.69 1.43
N GLN A 108 -3.82 9.19 0.84
CA GLN A 108 -2.74 9.82 1.57
C GLN A 108 -3.17 11.20 2.11
N PRO A 109 -2.58 11.67 3.23
CA PRO A 109 -2.79 13.04 3.70
C PRO A 109 -2.33 14.06 2.64
N ALA A 110 -2.88 15.27 2.68
CA ALA A 110 -2.50 16.34 1.76
C ALA A 110 -1.07 16.85 2.03
N SER A 111 -0.62 16.77 3.29
CA SER A 111 0.74 17.07 3.70
C SER A 111 1.14 16.26 4.94
N VAL A 112 2.44 15.99 5.04
CA VAL A 112 3.08 15.49 6.26
C VAL A 112 4.21 16.44 6.60
N THR A 113 4.14 17.04 7.78
CA THR A 113 5.18 17.90 8.33
C THR A 113 5.89 17.15 9.44
N ILE A 114 7.19 17.45 9.65
CA ILE A 114 7.91 17.07 10.86
C ILE A 114 8.06 18.29 11.78
N PRO A 115 7.07 18.59 12.65
CA PRO A 115 7.25 19.62 13.66
C PRO A 115 8.21 19.11 14.72
N GLY A 116 9.07 20.02 15.17
CA GLY A 116 9.99 19.71 16.24
C GLY A 116 10.65 20.97 16.78
N SER A 117 11.46 20.78 17.82
CA SER A 117 12.25 21.84 18.45
C SER A 117 13.50 22.24 17.67
N PHE A 118 13.59 21.84 16.39
CA PHE A 118 14.68 22.17 15.47
C PHE A 118 14.22 23.05 14.30
N GLN A 119 12.92 23.39 14.26
CA GLN A 119 12.29 23.96 13.08
C GLN A 119 12.80 25.38 12.81
N SER A 120 13.03 26.17 13.86
CA SER A 120 13.61 27.51 13.73
C SER A 120 15.04 27.46 13.13
N GLU A 121 15.81 26.41 13.43
CA GLU A 121 17.17 26.19 12.92
C GLU A 121 17.20 25.81 11.44
N VAL A 122 16.12 25.21 10.93
CA VAL A 122 15.97 24.84 9.51
C VAL A 122 15.12 25.83 8.71
N GLY A 123 14.87 27.01 9.29
CA GLY A 123 14.30 28.17 8.60
C GLY A 123 12.80 28.37 8.78
N CYS A 124 12.14 27.64 9.67
CA CYS A 124 10.78 27.97 10.10
C CYS A 124 10.80 29.26 10.96
N SER A 125 9.63 29.88 11.11
CA SER A 125 9.52 31.11 11.91
C SER A 125 9.59 30.87 13.42
N ASP A 126 9.25 29.66 13.85
CA ASP A 126 9.29 29.20 15.23
C ASP A 126 9.38 27.66 15.23
N ASP A 127 9.50 27.07 16.41
CA ASP A 127 9.43 25.63 16.62
C ASP A 127 7.98 25.11 16.69
N TRP A 128 7.81 23.80 16.51
CA TRP A 128 6.52 23.10 16.66
C TRP A 128 5.39 23.62 15.75
N GLN A 129 5.73 24.02 14.53
CA GLN A 129 4.82 24.54 13.50
C GLN A 129 4.38 23.43 12.52
N PRO A 130 3.14 22.90 12.62
CA PRO A 130 2.65 21.87 11.70
C PRO A 130 2.48 22.36 10.26
N ASN A 131 2.34 23.66 10.07
CA ASN A 131 2.20 24.31 8.76
C ASN A 131 3.52 24.85 8.19
N CYS A 132 4.67 24.53 8.79
CA CYS A 132 5.95 24.99 8.25
C CYS A 132 6.39 24.15 7.04
N ALA A 133 6.26 24.75 5.85
CA ALA A 133 6.65 24.14 4.57
C ALA A 133 8.12 23.69 4.50
N ASN A 134 9.03 24.31 5.25
CA ASN A 134 10.46 23.95 5.23
C ASN A 134 10.76 22.56 5.81
N THR A 135 9.80 21.99 6.54
CA THR A 135 9.87 20.64 7.13
C THR A 135 8.78 19.72 6.59
N HIS A 136 8.19 20.04 5.44
CA HIS A 136 7.29 19.11 4.75
C HIS A 136 8.09 17.93 4.20
N LEU A 137 7.51 16.74 4.33
CA LEU A 137 7.94 15.56 3.61
C LEU A 137 7.31 15.55 2.22
N ALA A 138 7.96 14.87 1.28
CA ALA A 138 7.40 14.55 -0.02
C ALA A 138 6.96 13.09 -0.02
N TYR A 139 5.78 12.82 -0.57
CA TYR A 139 5.33 11.45 -0.78
C TYR A 139 6.08 10.82 -1.94
N ASP A 140 6.78 9.72 -1.69
CA ASP A 140 7.36 8.90 -2.74
C ASP A 140 6.38 7.78 -3.09
N SER A 141 5.72 7.92 -4.25
CA SER A 141 4.74 6.94 -4.72
C SER A 141 5.37 5.60 -5.13
N THR A 142 6.68 5.52 -5.33
CA THR A 142 7.38 4.26 -5.59
C THR A 142 7.51 3.46 -4.31
N ASP A 143 7.82 4.15 -3.21
CA ASP A 143 8.00 3.56 -1.89
C ASP A 143 6.70 3.43 -1.10
N GLY A 144 5.71 4.28 -1.38
CA GLY A 144 4.51 4.41 -0.54
C GLY A 144 4.76 5.11 0.80
N VAL A 145 5.87 5.83 0.94
CA VAL A 145 6.34 6.42 2.21
C VAL A 145 6.61 7.92 2.00
N TRP A 146 6.25 8.74 2.99
CA TRP A 146 6.61 10.15 3.03
C TRP A 146 8.04 10.32 3.52
N GLN A 147 8.85 11.08 2.80
CA GLN A 147 10.28 11.21 3.07
C GLN A 147 10.78 12.64 2.91
N GLY A 148 11.81 13.01 3.66
CA GLY A 148 12.41 14.35 3.61
C GLY A 148 13.75 14.40 4.32
N THR A 149 14.68 15.23 3.85
CA THR A 149 16.01 15.37 4.45
C THR A 149 16.28 16.81 4.83
N PHE A 150 16.66 17.04 6.08
CA PHE A 150 16.92 18.37 6.63
C PHE A 150 18.33 18.42 7.24
N ASN A 151 19.04 19.53 7.01
CA ASN A 151 20.34 19.77 7.63
C ASN A 151 20.14 20.39 9.01
N ILE A 152 20.21 19.57 10.06
CA ILE A 152 19.95 20.00 11.44
C ILE A 152 21.29 20.21 12.16
N PRO A 153 21.49 21.32 12.90
CA PRO A 153 22.68 21.53 13.71
C PRO A 153 22.90 20.46 14.79
N ALA A 154 24.06 20.50 15.45
CA ALA A 154 24.28 19.67 16.63
C ALA A 154 23.37 20.13 17.78
N GLY A 155 22.77 19.18 18.49
CA GLY A 155 21.84 19.51 19.57
C GLY A 155 21.02 18.30 20.03
N SER A 156 20.15 18.57 21.00
CA SER A 156 19.13 17.63 21.47
C SER A 156 17.78 18.22 21.13
N TYR A 157 17.04 17.50 20.30
CA TYR A 157 15.79 17.93 19.72
C TYR A 157 14.70 16.89 19.96
N GLU A 158 13.46 17.32 19.71
CA GLU A 158 12.28 16.47 19.74
C GLU A 158 11.44 16.73 18.49
N TYR A 159 10.68 15.72 18.04
CA TYR A 159 9.83 15.84 16.87
C TYR A 159 8.61 14.90 16.89
N LYS A 160 7.68 15.14 15.96
CA LYS A 160 6.49 14.34 15.65
C LYS A 160 6.21 14.38 14.14
N ALA A 161 5.21 13.63 13.68
CA ALA A 161 4.58 13.84 12.37
C ALA A 161 3.22 14.52 12.55
N ALA A 162 2.97 15.61 11.84
CA ALA A 162 1.68 16.31 11.82
C ALA A 162 1.09 16.26 10.40
N LEU A 163 -0.20 15.97 10.29
CA LEU A 163 -0.87 15.82 9.01
C LEU A 163 -1.69 17.06 8.65
N ASN A 164 -1.74 17.36 7.36
CA ASN A 164 -2.59 18.41 6.79
C ASN A 164 -2.38 19.79 7.44
N ASP A 165 -1.11 20.15 7.66
CA ASP A 165 -0.67 21.45 8.18
C ASP A 165 -1.26 21.84 9.56
N SER A 166 -1.74 20.87 10.34
CA SER A 166 -2.42 21.10 11.62
C SER A 166 -2.04 20.08 12.69
N TRP A 167 -2.42 20.35 13.94
CA TRP A 167 -2.28 19.40 15.05
C TRP A 167 -3.47 18.44 15.19
N ASP A 168 -4.51 18.55 14.37
CA ASP A 168 -5.75 17.77 14.49
C ASP A 168 -5.48 16.26 14.42
N VAL A 169 -4.57 15.86 13.51
CA VAL A 169 -4.06 14.49 13.40
C VAL A 169 -2.54 14.54 13.40
N ASN A 170 -1.94 13.89 14.39
CA ASN A 170 -0.49 13.82 14.52
C ASN A 170 -0.08 12.52 15.22
N TYR A 171 1.12 12.05 14.89
CA TYR A 171 1.69 10.82 15.41
C TYR A 171 3.06 11.08 16.03
N GLY A 172 3.34 10.37 17.10
CA GLY A 172 4.60 10.47 17.84
C GLY A 172 5.15 9.09 18.19
N ALA A 173 5.78 8.98 19.36
CA ALA A 173 6.37 7.74 19.85
C ALA A 173 5.37 6.57 19.79
N ASN A 174 5.86 5.38 19.41
CA ASN A 174 5.09 4.14 19.26
C ASN A 174 3.96 4.21 18.22
N ALA A 175 4.12 5.05 17.19
CA ALA A 175 3.13 5.28 16.14
C ALA A 175 1.74 5.68 16.67
N GLN A 176 1.68 6.23 17.88
CA GLN A 176 0.41 6.53 18.55
C GLN A 176 -0.16 7.85 18.05
N LEU A 177 -1.47 7.86 17.80
CA LEU A 177 -2.23 9.08 17.59
C LEU A 177 -2.09 9.98 18.82
N ASN A 178 -1.67 11.23 18.62
CA ASN A 178 -1.30 12.14 19.70
C ASN A 178 -0.21 11.59 20.64
N GLY A 179 0.64 10.69 20.14
CA GLY A 179 1.73 10.06 20.89
C GLY A 179 2.75 11.05 21.44
N GLY A 180 3.61 10.59 22.33
CA GLY A 180 4.68 11.42 22.91
C GLY A 180 5.68 11.93 21.87
N ASN A 181 6.48 12.92 22.23
CA ASN A 181 7.55 13.43 21.37
C ASN A 181 8.64 12.36 21.17
N ILE A 182 9.31 12.37 20.01
CA ILE A 182 10.42 11.48 19.70
C ILE A 182 11.73 12.25 19.81
N SER A 183 12.68 11.75 20.60
CA SER A 183 13.97 12.40 20.80
C SER A 183 14.92 12.21 19.60
N LEU A 184 15.69 13.25 19.31
CA LEU A 184 16.74 13.25 18.29
C LEU A 184 17.99 13.92 18.86
N SER A 185 19.09 13.18 18.99
CA SER A 185 20.36 13.70 19.50
C SER A 185 21.42 13.69 18.40
N LEU A 186 22.01 14.85 18.11
CA LEU A 186 22.98 15.05 17.05
C LEU A 186 24.29 15.61 17.63
N ALA A 187 25.39 14.87 17.47
CA ALA A 187 26.71 15.30 17.96
C ALA A 187 27.38 16.37 17.08
N SER A 188 26.94 16.49 15.82
CA SER A 188 27.43 17.43 14.82
C SER A 188 26.29 17.83 13.88
N PRO A 189 26.40 18.94 13.14
CA PRO A 189 25.46 19.24 12.05
C PRO A 189 25.34 18.04 11.11
N THR A 190 24.11 17.62 10.83
CA THR A 190 23.84 16.34 10.17
C THR A 190 22.66 16.49 9.20
N ALA A 191 22.79 15.92 8.01
CA ALA A 191 21.65 15.68 7.13
C ALA A 191 20.84 14.50 7.69
N VAL A 192 19.68 14.79 8.26
CA VAL A 192 18.78 13.80 8.86
C VAL A 192 17.65 13.52 7.88
N LYS A 193 17.51 12.26 7.48
CA LYS A 193 16.39 11.80 6.64
C LYS A 193 15.29 11.26 7.53
N PHE A 194 14.10 11.82 7.39
CA PHE A 194 12.88 11.42 8.08
C PHE A 194 11.99 10.61 7.15
N TYR A 195 11.21 9.72 7.76
CA TYR A 195 10.31 8.78 7.11
C TYR A 195 9.00 8.77 7.89
N TYR A 196 7.87 8.74 7.18
CA TYR A 196 6.54 8.51 7.74
C TYR A 196 5.75 7.57 6.83
N ASP A 197 5.31 6.44 7.37
CA ASP A 197 4.37 5.54 6.72
C ASP A 197 2.96 5.83 7.26
N ASP A 198 2.04 6.20 6.36
CA ASP A 198 0.66 6.51 6.74
C ASP A 198 -0.17 5.26 7.08
N SER A 199 0.27 4.08 6.65
CA SER A 199 -0.43 2.81 6.92
C SER A 199 -0.20 2.29 8.34
N THR A 200 1.00 2.49 8.88
CA THR A 200 1.38 2.10 10.24
C THR A 200 1.41 3.28 11.21
N HIS A 201 1.41 4.50 10.67
CA HIS A 201 1.61 5.77 11.38
C HIS A 201 2.97 5.91 12.07
N TRP A 202 3.95 5.09 11.67
CA TRP A 202 5.28 5.19 12.23
C TRP A 202 6.04 6.36 11.59
N VAL A 203 6.60 7.21 12.45
CA VAL A 203 7.53 8.27 12.05
C VAL A 203 8.88 8.01 12.69
N THR A 204 9.94 8.09 11.89
CA THR A 204 11.32 7.92 12.39
C THR A 204 12.34 8.67 11.54
N SER A 205 13.62 8.55 11.90
CA SER A 205 14.75 9.06 11.12
C SER A 205 15.91 8.07 11.05
N ASN A 206 16.75 8.22 10.03
CA ASN A 206 17.99 7.44 9.86
C ASN A 206 19.06 7.68 10.95
N LYS A 207 18.76 8.49 11.96
CA LYS A 207 19.61 8.72 13.15
C LYS A 207 19.02 8.13 14.43
N SER A 208 17.71 7.86 14.44
CA SER A 208 17.01 7.30 15.59
C SER A 208 16.67 5.81 15.43
N SER A 209 16.66 5.30 14.19
CA SER A 209 16.35 3.91 13.90
C SER A 209 17.22 3.35 12.77
N VAL A 210 17.36 2.03 12.75
CA VAL A 210 17.82 1.30 11.57
C VAL A 210 16.71 1.34 10.54
N ILE A 211 17.02 1.73 9.31
CA ILE A 211 16.07 1.70 8.20
C ILE A 211 16.32 0.40 7.44
N ALA A 212 15.60 -0.65 7.84
CA ALA A 212 15.82 -2.00 7.32
C ALA A 212 14.77 -2.35 6.26
N THR A 213 15.17 -2.87 5.12
CA THR A 213 14.25 -3.43 4.12
C THR A 213 14.41 -4.93 4.01
N ALA A 214 13.38 -5.60 3.52
CA ALA A 214 13.43 -7.01 3.14
C ALA A 214 13.48 -7.15 1.60
N PRO A 215 14.63 -6.94 0.94
CA PRO A 215 14.73 -7.15 -0.49
C PRO A 215 14.69 -8.63 -0.87
N GLY A 216 14.06 -8.93 -2.00
CA GLY A 216 13.86 -10.30 -2.43
C GLY A 216 13.28 -10.43 -3.83
N SER A 217 13.06 -11.67 -4.25
CA SER A 217 12.52 -12.04 -5.57
C SER A 217 11.00 -11.84 -5.70
N TYR A 218 10.42 -10.99 -4.85
CA TYR A 218 8.99 -10.73 -4.75
C TYR A 218 8.65 -9.24 -4.71
N GLN A 219 9.65 -8.35 -4.69
CA GLN A 219 9.44 -6.94 -4.41
C GLN A 219 8.63 -6.25 -5.51
N HIS A 220 8.69 -6.72 -6.75
CA HIS A 220 7.81 -6.21 -7.81
C HIS A 220 6.32 -6.40 -7.48
N PHE A 221 5.93 -7.49 -6.80
CA PHE A 221 4.55 -7.67 -6.32
C PHE A 221 4.15 -6.63 -5.26
N LEU A 222 5.12 -6.01 -4.59
CA LEU A 222 4.87 -4.92 -3.63
C LEU A 222 4.84 -3.54 -4.30
N GLY A 223 5.01 -3.48 -5.62
CA GLY A 223 5.08 -2.22 -6.37
C GLY A 223 6.48 -1.60 -6.44
N CYS A 224 7.54 -2.33 -6.04
CA CYS A 224 8.90 -1.89 -6.33
C CYS A 224 9.18 -1.94 -7.85
N PRO A 225 10.13 -1.13 -8.37
CA PRO A 225 10.50 -1.17 -9.79
C PRO A 225 11.06 -2.52 -10.27
N GLY A 226 11.44 -3.39 -9.34
CA GLY A 226 11.90 -4.74 -9.62
C GLY A 226 12.22 -5.49 -8.33
N ASP A 227 12.88 -6.63 -8.50
CA ASP A 227 13.35 -7.47 -7.40
C ASP A 227 14.74 -7.06 -6.93
N TRP A 228 15.08 -7.48 -5.70
CA TRP A 228 16.38 -7.22 -5.06
C TRP A 228 16.74 -5.72 -5.01
N GLN A 229 15.77 -4.87 -4.71
CA GLN A 229 15.90 -3.43 -4.57
C GLN A 229 15.95 -3.05 -3.07
N PRO A 230 17.14 -2.97 -2.44
CA PRO A 230 17.25 -2.66 -1.01
C PRO A 230 16.80 -1.23 -0.66
N ASP A 231 16.77 -0.34 -1.65
CA ASP A 231 16.34 1.05 -1.55
C ASP A 231 14.82 1.23 -1.64
N CYS A 232 14.07 0.21 -2.08
CA CYS A 232 12.61 0.26 -2.13
C CYS A 232 11.98 -0.02 -0.76
N LEU A 233 11.28 0.96 -0.19
CA LEU A 233 10.65 0.87 1.14
C LEU A 233 9.30 0.13 1.14
N ARG A 234 8.85 -0.43 0.01
CA ARG A 234 7.63 -1.26 -0.02
C ARG A 234 7.72 -2.51 0.86
N SER A 235 8.93 -2.92 1.23
CA SER A 235 9.22 -3.96 2.22
C SER A 235 9.98 -3.42 3.42
N TRP A 236 9.73 -2.16 3.80
CA TRP A 236 10.29 -1.56 5.01
C TRP A 236 9.86 -2.37 6.23
N LEU A 237 10.85 -2.90 6.95
CA LEU A 237 10.66 -3.56 8.23
C LEU A 237 10.64 -2.47 9.30
N GLU A 238 9.55 -2.39 10.04
CA GLU A 238 9.30 -1.32 11.00
C GLU A 238 9.34 -1.81 12.45
N ASP A 239 9.81 -0.94 13.35
CA ASP A 239 9.96 -1.20 14.79
C ASP A 239 9.40 0.01 15.57
N PRO A 240 8.06 0.19 15.58
CA PRO A 240 7.45 1.34 16.22
C PRO A 240 7.63 1.37 17.74
N ASP A 241 7.69 0.21 18.41
CA ASP A 241 7.84 0.11 19.86
C ASP A 241 9.30 0.08 20.35
N GLY A 242 10.25 -0.01 19.42
CA GLY A 242 11.68 0.13 19.69
C GLY A 242 12.27 -1.07 20.43
N ASP A 243 11.69 -2.25 20.26
CA ASP A 243 12.14 -3.48 20.92
C ASP A 243 13.28 -4.19 20.15
N GLY A 244 13.61 -3.69 18.96
CA GLY A 244 14.64 -4.23 18.07
C GLY A 244 14.14 -5.32 17.12
N ILE A 245 12.84 -5.62 17.10
CA ILE A 245 12.20 -6.58 16.21
C ILE A 245 11.45 -5.85 15.10
N TYR A 246 12.11 -5.73 13.96
CA TYR A 246 11.55 -5.07 12.78
C TYR A 246 10.59 -6.02 12.03
N THR A 247 9.37 -5.55 11.76
CA THR A 247 8.29 -6.34 11.15
C THR A 247 7.72 -5.66 9.91
N PHE A 248 7.41 -6.45 8.88
CA PHE A 248 6.66 -6.06 7.70
C PHE A 248 5.61 -7.12 7.43
N SER A 249 4.39 -6.72 7.05
CA SER A 249 3.31 -7.66 6.70
C SER A 249 2.60 -7.21 5.44
N THR A 250 2.25 -8.18 4.58
CA THR A 250 1.59 -7.90 3.31
C THR A 250 0.77 -9.09 2.85
N HIS A 251 -0.28 -8.80 2.10
CA HIS A 251 -1.11 -9.79 1.39
C HIS A 251 -0.89 -9.71 -0.14
N ALA A 252 0.05 -8.88 -0.60
CA ALA A 252 0.27 -8.61 -2.02
C ALA A 252 1.16 -9.67 -2.70
N ILE A 253 1.89 -10.49 -1.94
CA ILE A 253 2.76 -11.54 -2.49
C ILE A 253 1.93 -12.79 -2.78
N PRO A 254 1.86 -13.27 -4.04
CA PRO A 254 1.14 -14.49 -4.39
C PRO A 254 1.73 -15.75 -3.73
N ALA A 255 1.04 -16.88 -3.85
CA ALA A 255 1.59 -18.16 -3.40
C ALA A 255 2.77 -18.60 -4.28
N GLY A 256 3.89 -18.95 -3.68
CA GLY A 256 5.09 -19.33 -4.41
C GLY A 256 6.31 -19.56 -3.52
N ASN A 257 7.44 -19.84 -4.16
CA ASN A 257 8.75 -19.87 -3.51
C ASN A 257 9.46 -18.56 -3.79
N TYR A 258 9.92 -17.89 -2.73
CA TYR A 258 10.58 -16.59 -2.83
C TYR A 258 11.87 -16.58 -2.01
N GLU A 259 12.83 -15.79 -2.47
CA GLU A 259 14.07 -15.53 -1.76
C GLU A 259 14.01 -14.15 -1.11
N VAL A 260 14.54 -14.03 0.11
CA VAL A 260 14.55 -12.79 0.88
C VAL A 260 15.88 -12.61 1.61
N LYS A 261 16.32 -11.37 1.76
CA LYS A 261 17.40 -10.96 2.67
C LYS A 261 16.95 -9.72 3.43
N ALA A 262 17.63 -9.42 4.54
CA ALA A 262 17.55 -8.11 5.18
C ALA A 262 18.66 -7.20 4.63
N ALA A 263 18.34 -5.94 4.38
CA ALA A 263 19.28 -4.88 4.02
C ALA A 263 19.11 -3.68 4.97
N ILE A 264 20.21 -3.00 5.30
CA ILE A 264 20.29 -1.85 6.22
C ILE A 264 21.22 -0.78 5.67
#